data_AF-A0A3D6DSG8-F1
#
_entry.id   AF-A0A3D6DSG8-F1
#
_cell.length_a   1.000
_cell.length_b   1.000
_cell.length_c   1.000
_cell.angle_alpha   90.00
_cell.angle_beta   90.00
_cell.angle_gamma   90.00
#
_symmetry.space_group_name_H-M   'P 1'
#
loop_
_entity.id
_entity.type
_entity.pdbx_description
1 polymer ?
#
loop_
_entity_poly.entity_id
_entity_poly.type
_entity_poly.pdbx_seq_one_letter_code
_entity_poly.pdbx_strand_id
1 'polypeptide(L)'
;MLDSSALEDIDRMTNVALGQLSGGVSPASLAMAYLDWMVHLSSSPGKQFQLAAKAARKTMRLGSYALTSAITGTAEQCIEPLPGDHRFDHPSWQRFPYNVIYQGFLLNQQWWHNATIDVRGVSKHAQAAVSFTARQILDMSAPCNLPFLNPEIAEATIHERGANLARGAANYREDFKRSLRNEPPAGVEAFRVGENLAITPGKVVYR
;
A
#
# COMPACT_ATOMS: atom_id res chain seq x y z
N MET A 1 -46.42 -12.41 -10.75
CA MET A 1 -45.07 -12.83 -11.21
C MET A 1 -44.30 -11.55 -11.42
N LEU A 2 -43.16 -11.37 -10.75
CA LEU A 2 -42.28 -10.24 -11.09
C LEU A 2 -41.77 -10.46 -12.52
N ASP A 3 -41.83 -9.42 -13.35
CA ASP A 3 -41.36 -9.46 -14.74
C ASP A 3 -39.85 -9.71 -14.77
N SER A 4 -39.34 -10.51 -15.72
CA SER A 4 -37.92 -10.92 -15.70
C SER A 4 -36.96 -9.73 -15.83
N SER A 5 -37.40 -8.67 -16.51
CA SER A 5 -36.66 -7.41 -16.63
C SER A 5 -36.49 -6.70 -15.29
N ALA A 6 -37.48 -6.75 -14.41
CA ALA A 6 -37.40 -6.14 -13.08
C ALA A 6 -36.39 -6.88 -12.17
N LEU A 7 -36.22 -8.19 -12.37
CA LEU A 7 -35.20 -8.98 -11.68
C LEU A 7 -33.79 -8.67 -12.22
N GLU A 8 -33.62 -8.56 -13.53
CA GLU A 8 -32.34 -8.18 -14.16
C GLU A 8 -31.89 -6.76 -13.75
N ASP A 9 -32.83 -5.82 -13.61
CA ASP A 9 -32.54 -4.47 -13.15
C ASP A 9 -32.07 -4.44 -11.69
N ILE A 10 -32.63 -5.29 -10.82
CA ILE A 10 -32.18 -5.45 -9.43
C ILE A 10 -30.74 -5.98 -9.40
N ASP A 11 -30.41 -6.99 -10.21
CA ASP A 11 -29.07 -7.54 -10.30
C ASP A 11 -28.07 -6.50 -10.83
N ARG A 12 -28.47 -5.71 -11.83
CA ARG A 12 -27.65 -4.62 -12.36
C ARG A 12 -27.42 -3.53 -11.32
N MET A 13 -28.45 -3.08 -10.61
CA MET A 13 -28.32 -2.10 -9.53
C MET A 13 -27.43 -2.60 -8.39
N THR A 14 -27.54 -3.88 -8.04
CA THR A 14 -26.69 -4.52 -7.03
C THR A 14 -25.23 -4.53 -7.47
N ASN A 15 -24.95 -4.89 -8.74
CA ASN A 15 -23.59 -4.87 -9.30
C ASN A 15 -23.02 -3.45 -9.39
N VAL A 16 -23.84 -2.44 -9.72
CA VAL A 16 -23.42 -1.03 -9.72
C VAL A 16 -23.12 -0.55 -8.30
N ALA A 17 -23.96 -0.87 -7.33
CA ALA A 17 -23.73 -0.53 -5.93
C ALA A 17 -22.45 -1.20 -5.39
N LEU A 18 -22.23 -2.48 -5.70
CA LEU A 18 -20.99 -3.19 -5.39
C LEU A 18 -19.78 -2.56 -6.08
N GLY A 19 -19.91 -2.13 -7.33
CA GLY A 19 -18.86 -1.42 -8.08
C GLY A 19 -18.51 -0.08 -7.45
N GLN A 20 -19.51 0.69 -7.00
CA GLN A 20 -19.28 1.98 -6.33
C GLN A 20 -18.66 1.80 -4.94
N LEU A 21 -19.16 0.84 -4.15
CA LEU A 21 -18.63 0.54 -2.81
C LEU A 21 -17.18 0.06 -2.85
N SER A 22 -16.80 -0.65 -3.91
CA SER A 22 -15.46 -1.19 -4.11
C SER A 22 -14.51 -0.24 -4.86
N GLY A 23 -14.96 0.96 -5.22
CA GLY A 23 -14.15 1.90 -6.00
C GLY A 23 -13.80 1.39 -7.41
N GLY A 24 -14.65 0.55 -8.00
CA GLY A 24 -14.49 -0.03 -9.33
C GLY A 24 -13.85 -1.43 -9.36
N VAL A 25 -13.57 -2.04 -8.21
CA VAL A 25 -12.92 -3.36 -8.12
C VAL A 25 -13.95 -4.45 -7.78
N SER A 26 -14.25 -5.35 -8.72
CA SER A 26 -15.17 -6.47 -8.43
C SER A 26 -14.67 -7.34 -7.25
N PRO A 27 -15.38 -7.39 -6.09
CA PRO A 27 -14.95 -8.18 -4.95
C PRO A 27 -14.89 -9.67 -5.26
N ALA A 28 -15.82 -10.16 -6.08
CA ALA A 28 -15.84 -11.55 -6.53
C ALA A 28 -14.65 -11.88 -7.43
N SER A 29 -14.29 -10.98 -8.37
CA SER A 29 -13.10 -11.15 -9.21
C SER A 29 -11.82 -11.21 -8.39
N LEU A 30 -11.67 -10.32 -7.40
CA LEU A 30 -10.53 -10.32 -6.49
C LEU A 30 -10.47 -11.59 -5.64
N ALA A 31 -11.61 -12.04 -5.11
CA ALA A 31 -11.69 -13.28 -4.34
C ALA A 31 -11.31 -14.50 -5.19
N MET A 32 -11.79 -14.57 -6.44
CA MET A 32 -11.40 -15.63 -7.37
C MET A 32 -9.91 -15.58 -7.71
N ALA A 33 -9.35 -14.39 -7.96
CA ALA A 33 -7.92 -14.22 -8.20
C ALA A 33 -7.08 -14.67 -7.01
N TYR A 34 -7.51 -14.34 -5.80
CA TYR A 34 -6.85 -14.76 -4.57
C TYR A 34 -6.93 -16.28 -4.38
N LEU A 35 -8.10 -16.89 -4.62
CA LEU A 35 -8.26 -18.34 -4.54
C LEU A 35 -7.40 -19.08 -5.58
N ASP A 36 -7.37 -18.59 -6.83
CA ASP A 36 -6.53 -19.12 -7.92
C ASP A 36 -5.05 -19.12 -7.49
N TRP A 37 -4.56 -17.96 -7.03
CA TRP A 37 -3.20 -17.83 -6.52
C TRP A 37 -2.91 -18.75 -5.33
N MET A 38 -3.80 -18.79 -4.34
CA MET A 38 -3.63 -19.57 -3.12
C MET A 38 -3.56 -21.07 -3.41
N VAL A 39 -4.49 -21.60 -4.22
CA VAL A 39 -4.52 -23.01 -4.58
C VAL A 39 -3.23 -23.39 -5.30
N HIS A 40 -2.85 -22.65 -6.35
CA HIS A 40 -1.64 -22.94 -7.12
C HIS A 40 -0.36 -22.78 -6.30
N LEU A 41 -0.26 -21.78 -5.42
CA LEU A 41 0.87 -21.62 -4.53
C LEU A 41 0.97 -22.77 -3.52
N SER A 42 -0.17 -23.18 -2.95
CA SER A 42 -0.24 -24.28 -1.97
C SER A 42 0.14 -25.64 -2.57
N SER A 43 -0.20 -25.85 -3.84
CA SER A 43 0.16 -27.04 -4.61
C SER A 43 1.54 -26.96 -5.28
N SER A 44 2.34 -25.92 -4.99
CA SER A 44 3.66 -25.69 -5.60
C SER A 44 4.82 -25.84 -4.60
N PRO A 45 5.23 -27.06 -4.22
CA PRO A 45 6.27 -27.28 -3.21
C PRO A 45 7.62 -26.61 -3.55
N GLY A 46 8.03 -26.62 -4.83
CA GLY A 46 9.25 -25.94 -5.26
C GLY A 46 9.21 -24.42 -5.03
N LYS A 47 8.07 -23.78 -5.29
CA LYS A 47 7.87 -22.35 -5.01
C LYS A 47 7.87 -22.08 -3.50
N GLN A 48 7.23 -22.94 -2.72
CA GLN A 48 7.22 -22.83 -1.25
C GLN A 48 8.64 -22.91 -0.67
N PHE A 49 9.46 -23.89 -1.09
CA PHE A 49 10.85 -23.98 -0.65
C PHE A 49 11.66 -22.76 -1.08
N GLN A 50 11.47 -22.26 -2.30
CA GLN A 50 12.11 -21.04 -2.76
C GLN A 50 11.75 -19.84 -1.88
N LEU A 51 10.47 -19.66 -1.55
CA LEU A 51 9.98 -18.57 -0.71
C LEU A 51 10.47 -18.70 0.74
N ALA A 52 10.50 -19.91 1.29
CA ALA A 52 11.03 -20.19 2.62
C ALA A 52 12.54 -19.87 2.69
N ALA A 53 13.31 -20.31 1.69
CA ALA A 53 14.74 -20.01 1.60
C ALA A 53 15.00 -18.50 1.44
N LYS A 54 14.18 -17.79 0.65
CA LYS A 54 14.24 -16.33 0.54
C LYS A 54 13.91 -15.65 1.88
N ALA A 55 12.88 -16.11 2.60
CA ALA A 55 12.51 -15.59 3.91
C ALA A 55 13.66 -15.78 4.92
N ALA A 56 14.20 -16.99 5.03
CA ALA A 56 15.31 -17.30 5.93
C ALA A 56 16.52 -16.40 5.69
N ARG A 57 16.96 -16.27 4.43
CA ARG A 57 18.09 -15.37 4.08
C ARG A 57 17.82 -13.91 4.45
N LYS A 58 16.60 -13.42 4.20
CA LYS A 58 16.19 -12.05 4.55
C LYS A 58 16.17 -11.83 6.05
N THR A 59 15.61 -12.75 6.82
CA THR A 59 15.58 -12.68 8.28
C THR A 59 16.98 -12.70 8.87
N MET A 60 17.88 -13.56 8.38
CA MET A 60 19.28 -13.59 8.81
C MET A 60 19.99 -12.26 8.51
N ARG A 61 19.81 -11.72 7.28
CA ARG A 61 20.41 -10.44 6.89
C ARG A 61 19.90 -9.29 7.77
N LEU A 62 18.59 -9.22 7.99
CA LEU A 62 17.98 -8.20 8.85
C LEU A 62 18.43 -8.34 10.31
N GLY A 63 18.55 -9.56 10.83
CA GLY A 63 19.03 -9.82 12.18
C GLY A 63 20.47 -9.35 12.38
N SER A 64 21.36 -9.66 11.43
CA SER A 64 22.74 -9.17 11.42
C SER A 64 22.77 -7.63 11.36
N TYR A 65 21.97 -7.04 10.47
CA TYR A 65 21.86 -5.59 10.34
C TYR A 65 21.37 -4.91 11.61
N ALA A 66 20.36 -5.47 12.27
CA ALA A 66 19.82 -4.95 13.51
C ALA A 66 20.85 -5.00 14.64
N LEU A 67 21.58 -6.11 14.76
CA LEU A 67 22.63 -6.26 15.76
C LEU A 67 23.77 -5.25 15.53
N THR A 68 24.28 -5.15 14.30
CA THR A 68 25.32 -4.18 13.95
C THR A 68 24.83 -2.75 14.16
N SER A 69 23.61 -2.41 13.73
CA SER A 69 23.03 -1.09 13.92
C SER A 69 22.92 -0.71 15.38
N ALA A 70 22.50 -1.64 16.24
CA ALA A 70 22.36 -1.40 17.67
C ALA A 70 23.72 -1.22 18.38
N ILE A 71 24.76 -1.92 17.93
CA ILE A 71 26.09 -1.90 18.58
C ILE A 71 26.95 -0.74 18.05
N THR A 72 27.04 -0.58 16.73
CA THR A 72 28.00 0.36 16.11
C THR A 72 27.34 1.60 15.54
N GLY A 73 26.02 1.58 15.32
CA GLY A 73 25.30 2.66 14.63
C GLY A 73 25.60 2.77 13.13
N THR A 74 26.48 1.91 12.58
CA THR A 74 26.96 1.98 11.19
C THR A 74 26.83 0.62 10.51
N ALA A 75 25.61 0.21 10.18
CA ALA A 75 25.36 -1.01 9.44
C ALA A 75 25.12 -0.72 7.95
N GLU A 76 25.69 -1.54 7.08
CA GLU A 76 25.42 -1.51 5.64
C GLU A 76 23.98 -1.94 5.37
N GLN A 77 23.26 -1.20 4.52
CA GLN A 77 21.85 -1.44 4.24
C GLN A 77 21.59 -2.87 3.71
N CYS A 78 20.47 -3.47 4.13
CA CYS A 78 20.07 -4.79 3.64
C CYS A 78 19.52 -4.73 2.21
N ILE A 79 18.91 -3.62 1.86
CA ILE A 79 18.27 -3.39 0.58
C ILE A 79 18.12 -1.90 0.37
N GLU A 80 18.29 -1.46 -0.87
CA GLU A 80 18.00 -0.10 -1.27
C GLU A 80 16.53 0.03 -1.70
N PRO A 81 15.88 1.18 -1.45
CA PRO A 81 14.56 1.47 -2.01
C PRO A 81 14.56 1.33 -3.54
N LEU A 82 13.39 1.05 -4.11
CA LEU A 82 13.25 1.04 -5.57
C LEU A 82 13.48 2.46 -6.12
N PRO A 83 13.96 2.60 -7.37
CA PRO A 83 14.06 3.91 -8.02
C PRO A 83 12.73 4.66 -7.97
N GLY A 84 12.73 5.88 -7.43
CA GLY A 84 11.54 6.72 -7.25
C GLY A 84 10.77 6.49 -5.94
N ASP A 85 11.20 5.57 -5.07
CA ASP A 85 10.66 5.43 -3.72
C ASP A 85 11.36 6.37 -2.75
N HIS A 86 10.75 7.54 -2.52
CA HIS A 86 11.27 8.62 -1.67
C HIS A 86 10.77 8.57 -0.22
N ARG A 87 10.06 7.51 0.17
CA ARG A 87 9.40 7.43 1.49
C ARG A 87 10.36 7.41 2.68
N PHE A 88 11.63 7.08 2.45
CA PHE A 88 12.64 6.87 3.49
C PHE A 88 13.88 7.76 3.30
N ASP A 89 13.76 8.85 2.54
CA ASP A 89 14.87 9.75 2.20
C ASP A 89 15.34 10.58 3.41
N HIS A 90 14.45 10.86 4.36
CA HIS A 90 14.79 11.68 5.52
C HIS A 90 15.89 10.99 6.37
N PRO A 91 16.98 11.70 6.77
CA PRO A 91 18.12 11.09 7.46
C PRO A 91 17.79 10.36 8.77
N SER A 92 16.71 10.75 9.44
CA SER A 92 16.26 10.10 10.68
C SER A 92 15.85 8.64 10.47
N TRP A 93 15.48 8.24 9.25
CA TRP A 93 15.23 6.84 8.91
C TRP A 93 16.49 5.97 9.01
N GLN A 94 17.70 6.54 8.89
CA GLN A 94 18.95 5.79 9.02
C GLN A 94 19.37 5.56 10.48
N ARG A 95 18.63 6.09 11.47
CA ARG A 95 18.93 5.94 12.89
C ARG A 95 18.22 4.74 13.50
N PHE A 96 18.86 4.05 14.44
CA PHE A 96 18.21 3.02 15.24
C PHE A 96 17.10 3.61 16.12
N PRO A 97 15.91 2.97 16.25
CA PRO A 97 15.49 1.68 15.66
C PRO A 97 14.81 1.79 14.29
N TYR A 98 14.56 3.00 13.79
CA TYR A 98 13.83 3.27 12.54
C TYR A 98 14.47 2.61 11.33
N ASN A 99 15.81 2.54 11.33
CA ASN A 99 16.57 1.92 10.26
C ASN A 99 16.26 0.44 10.08
N VAL A 100 16.11 -0.30 11.17
CA VAL A 100 15.72 -1.72 11.15
C VAL A 100 14.27 -1.87 10.69
N ILE A 101 13.38 -0.97 11.12
CA ILE A 101 11.95 -1.00 10.77
C ILE A 101 11.76 -0.85 9.26
N TYR A 102 12.34 0.20 8.65
CA TYR A 102 12.14 0.42 7.22
C TYR A 102 12.88 -0.62 6.36
N GLN A 103 14.09 -1.05 6.76
CA GLN A 103 14.81 -2.12 6.06
C GLN A 103 14.03 -3.44 6.11
N GLY A 104 13.42 -3.78 7.26
CA GLY A 104 12.54 -4.94 7.40
C GLY A 104 11.31 -4.83 6.50
N PHE A 105 10.70 -3.66 6.42
CA PHE A 105 9.59 -3.38 5.52
C PHE A 105 9.97 -3.59 4.04
N LEU A 106 11.08 -3.01 3.56
CA LEU A 106 11.54 -3.18 2.17
C LEU A 106 11.85 -4.64 1.83
N LEU A 107 12.47 -5.38 2.76
CA LEU A 107 12.71 -6.82 2.59
C LEU A 107 11.40 -7.61 2.49
N ASN A 108 10.39 -7.26 3.29
CA ASN A 108 9.07 -7.85 3.28
C ASN A 108 8.32 -7.53 1.97
N GLN A 109 8.37 -6.28 1.49
CA GLN A 109 7.82 -5.90 0.19
C GLN A 109 8.41 -6.75 -0.94
N GLN A 110 9.74 -6.91 -0.96
CA GLN A 110 10.39 -7.75 -1.97
C GLN A 110 10.00 -9.23 -1.82
N TRP A 111 9.81 -9.73 -0.60
CA TRP A 111 9.36 -11.11 -0.38
C TRP A 111 7.95 -11.34 -0.93
N TRP A 112 7.00 -10.45 -0.62
CA TRP A 112 5.63 -10.52 -1.15
C TRP A 112 5.57 -10.37 -2.66
N HIS A 113 6.40 -9.51 -3.23
CA HIS A 113 6.54 -9.44 -4.69
C HIS A 113 6.89 -10.82 -5.26
N ASN A 114 7.91 -11.49 -4.71
CA ASN A 114 8.28 -12.85 -5.12
C ASN A 114 7.18 -13.91 -4.88
N ALA A 115 6.36 -13.75 -3.84
CA ALA A 115 5.27 -14.66 -3.51
C ALA A 115 4.07 -14.52 -4.47
N THR A 116 3.89 -13.34 -5.06
CA THR A 116 2.76 -13.03 -5.95
C THR A 116 3.06 -13.20 -7.43
N ILE A 117 4.34 -13.25 -7.83
CA ILE A 117 4.74 -13.45 -9.23
C ILE A 117 5.26 -14.87 -9.51
N ASP A 118 5.16 -15.30 -10.77
CA ASP A 118 5.73 -16.55 -11.28
C ASP A 118 5.30 -17.78 -10.47
N VAL A 119 4.01 -17.84 -10.11
CA VAL A 119 3.40 -19.02 -9.50
C VAL A 119 2.80 -19.86 -10.61
N ARG A 120 3.29 -21.09 -10.76
CA ARG A 120 2.90 -21.98 -11.86
C ARG A 120 1.41 -22.32 -11.78
N GLY A 121 0.70 -22.12 -12.88
CA GLY A 121 -0.73 -22.42 -13.00
C GLY A 121 -1.64 -21.23 -12.74
N VAL A 122 -1.16 -20.19 -12.05
CA VAL A 122 -1.92 -18.95 -11.82
C VAL A 122 -2.12 -18.20 -13.13
N SER A 123 -3.35 -17.75 -13.38
CA SER A 123 -3.65 -16.93 -14.56
C SER A 123 -2.94 -15.57 -14.51
N LYS A 124 -2.60 -14.99 -15.67
CA LYS A 124 -1.97 -13.65 -15.71
C LYS A 124 -2.80 -12.57 -15.03
N HIS A 125 -4.13 -12.66 -15.17
CA HIS A 125 -5.06 -11.73 -14.54
C HIS A 125 -5.04 -11.90 -13.01
N ALA A 126 -5.13 -13.13 -12.50
CA ALA A 126 -5.06 -13.37 -11.06
C ALA A 126 -3.71 -12.94 -10.46
N GLN A 127 -2.61 -13.23 -11.16
CA GLN A 127 -1.27 -12.79 -10.75
C GLN A 127 -1.20 -11.26 -10.63
N ALA A 128 -1.69 -10.53 -11.64
CA ALA A 128 -1.69 -9.07 -11.64
C ALA A 128 -2.56 -8.51 -10.51
N ALA A 129 -3.77 -9.05 -10.33
CA ALA A 129 -4.68 -8.63 -9.27
C ALA A 129 -4.08 -8.84 -7.89
N VAL A 130 -3.59 -10.06 -7.58
CA VAL A 130 -3.00 -10.38 -6.29
C VAL A 130 -1.72 -9.58 -6.03
N SER A 131 -0.85 -9.42 -7.03
CA SER A 131 0.38 -8.65 -6.88
C SER A 131 0.10 -7.17 -6.63
N PHE A 132 -0.86 -6.60 -7.36
CA PHE A 132 -1.31 -5.22 -7.15
C PHE A 132 -1.92 -5.04 -5.76
N THR A 133 -2.88 -5.88 -5.37
CA THR A 133 -3.54 -5.78 -4.06
C THR A 133 -2.57 -5.99 -2.90
N ALA A 134 -1.65 -6.96 -3.00
CA ALA A 134 -0.61 -7.16 -2.00
C ALA A 134 0.28 -5.92 -1.86
N ARG A 135 0.65 -5.29 -2.98
CA ARG A 135 1.39 -4.02 -2.96
C ARG A 135 0.58 -2.90 -2.30
N GLN A 136 -0.71 -2.76 -2.60
CA GLN A 136 -1.56 -1.73 -1.97
C GLN A 136 -1.65 -1.94 -0.44
N ILE A 137 -1.85 -3.17 0.03
CA ILE A 137 -1.90 -3.50 1.46
C ILE A 137 -0.55 -3.18 2.14
N LEU A 138 0.56 -3.54 1.50
CA LEU A 138 1.90 -3.21 1.99
C LEU A 138 2.15 -1.71 2.02
N ASP A 139 1.76 -0.99 0.97
CA ASP A 139 1.95 0.45 0.89
C ASP A 139 1.08 1.18 1.92
N MET A 140 -0.13 0.69 2.23
CA MET A 140 -0.96 1.21 3.33
C MET A 140 -0.32 1.01 4.71
N SER A 141 0.30 -0.16 4.92
CA SER A 141 0.97 -0.54 6.18
C SER A 141 2.43 -0.08 6.27
N ALA A 142 2.89 0.75 5.33
CA ALA A 142 4.25 1.27 5.33
C ALA A 142 4.55 2.04 6.64
N PRO A 143 5.77 1.91 7.20
CA PRO A 143 6.15 2.60 8.43
C PRO A 143 5.94 4.12 8.39
N CYS A 144 6.12 4.75 7.21
CA CYS A 144 5.91 6.17 7.02
C CYS A 144 4.45 6.62 7.26
N ASN A 145 3.48 5.72 7.08
CA ASN A 145 2.05 5.98 7.28
C ASN A 145 1.61 5.79 8.73
N LEU A 146 2.46 5.22 9.58
CA LEU A 146 2.16 4.94 10.98
C LEU A 146 2.83 6.02 11.83
N PRO A 147 2.08 6.97 12.41
CA PRO A 147 2.67 8.13 13.10
C PRO A 147 3.66 7.77 14.21
N PHE A 148 3.45 6.63 14.87
CA PHE A 148 4.31 6.15 15.95
C PHE A 148 5.59 5.45 15.48
N LEU A 149 5.66 5.02 14.20
CA LEU A 149 6.86 4.44 13.59
C LEU A 149 7.61 5.44 12.71
N ASN A 150 7.03 6.62 12.47
CA ASN A 150 7.63 7.63 11.62
C ASN A 150 8.55 8.55 12.45
N PRO A 151 9.88 8.54 12.20
CA PRO A 151 10.83 9.34 12.96
C PRO A 151 10.66 10.85 12.75
N GLU A 152 10.18 11.28 11.58
CA GLU A 152 9.93 12.70 11.29
C GLU A 152 8.78 13.22 12.15
N ILE A 153 7.73 12.42 12.32
CA ILE A 153 6.61 12.75 13.20
C ILE A 153 7.07 12.73 14.66
N ALA A 154 7.88 11.74 15.07
CA ALA A 154 8.42 11.69 16.43
C ALA A 154 9.27 12.93 16.74
N GLU A 155 10.17 13.33 15.84
CA GLU A 155 11.03 14.51 15.97
C GLU A 155 10.22 15.80 16.03
N ALA A 156 9.25 15.98 15.12
CA ALA A 156 8.34 17.13 15.13
C ALA A 156 7.49 17.18 16.41
N THR A 157 7.05 16.03 16.91
CA THR A 157 6.26 15.94 18.16
C THR A 157 7.07 16.40 19.36
N ILE A 158 8.34 16.01 19.44
CA ILE A 158 9.25 16.47 20.50
C ILE A 158 9.50 17.97 20.37
N HIS A 159 9.88 18.43 19.18
CA HIS A 159 10.24 19.82 18.92
C HIS A 159 9.08 20.78 19.19
N GLU A 160 7.89 20.42 18.75
CA GLU A 160 6.69 21.25 18.88
C GLU A 160 5.83 20.92 20.11
N ARG A 161 6.31 20.05 21.02
CA ARG A 161 5.59 19.62 22.22
C ARG A 161 4.17 19.10 21.91
N GLY A 162 4.04 18.35 20.82
CA GLY A 162 2.78 17.73 20.37
C GLY A 162 1.84 18.64 19.58
N ALA A 163 2.20 19.89 19.29
CA ALA A 163 1.35 20.79 18.53
C ALA A 163 1.08 20.28 17.09
N ASN A 164 2.03 19.58 16.48
CA ASN A 164 1.87 18.91 15.19
C ASN A 164 0.69 17.90 15.19
N LEU A 165 0.55 17.11 16.25
CA LEU A 165 -0.53 16.13 16.39
C LEU A 165 -1.89 16.83 16.58
N ALA A 166 -1.93 17.91 17.37
CA ALA A 166 -3.15 18.70 17.56
C ALA A 166 -3.62 19.33 16.24
N ARG A 167 -2.69 19.86 15.42
CA ARG A 167 -3.01 20.37 14.07
C ARG A 167 -3.48 19.25 13.16
N GLY A 168 -2.81 18.09 13.16
CA GLY A 168 -3.22 16.92 12.39
C GLY A 168 -4.63 16.44 12.74
N ALA A 169 -4.98 16.39 14.02
CA ALA A 169 -6.33 16.02 14.48
C ALA A 169 -7.40 17.04 14.06
N ALA A 170 -7.06 18.33 14.07
CA ALA A 170 -7.96 19.38 13.58
C ALA A 170 -8.23 19.23 12.08
N ASN A 171 -7.19 18.96 11.28
CA ASN A 171 -7.31 18.70 9.84
C ASN A 171 -8.15 17.46 9.57
N TYR A 172 -7.84 16.34 10.24
CA TYR A 172 -8.60 15.10 10.10
C TYR A 172 -10.09 15.28 10.41
N ARG A 173 -10.42 16.04 11.47
CA ARG A 173 -11.81 16.35 11.82
C ARG A 173 -12.51 17.16 10.74
N GLU A 174 -11.81 18.10 10.10
CA GLU A 174 -12.36 18.90 9.00
C GLU A 174 -12.59 18.04 7.76
N ASP A 175 -11.59 17.23 7.38
CA ASP A 175 -11.70 16.31 6.25
C ASP A 175 -12.85 15.30 6.43
N PHE A 176 -13.01 14.77 7.66
CA PHE A 176 -14.12 13.88 7.98
C PHE A 176 -15.48 14.56 7.84
N LYS A 177 -15.62 15.81 8.30
CA LYS A 177 -16.87 16.58 8.14
C LYS A 177 -17.18 16.85 6.67
N ARG A 178 -16.18 17.21 5.87
CA ARG A 178 -16.33 17.43 4.42
C ARG A 178 -16.74 16.15 3.71
N SER A 179 -16.11 15.03 4.05
CA SER A 179 -16.45 13.71 3.50
C SER A 179 -17.90 13.32 3.79
N LEU A 180 -18.42 13.58 4.99
CA LEU A 180 -19.83 13.32 5.32
C LEU A 180 -20.81 14.19 4.52
N ARG A 181 -20.36 15.34 4.02
CA ARG A 181 -21.16 16.27 3.21
C ARG A 181 -20.95 16.11 1.71
N ASN A 182 -20.13 15.14 1.28
CA ASN A 182 -19.65 15.03 -0.10
C ASN A 182 -19.03 16.34 -0.63
N GLU A 183 -18.41 17.12 0.25
CA GLU A 183 -17.68 18.33 -0.10
C GLU A 183 -16.26 17.95 -0.58
N PRO A 184 -15.68 18.69 -1.55
CA PRO A 184 -14.31 18.45 -1.96
C PRO A 184 -13.32 18.70 -0.80
N PRO A 185 -12.14 18.05 -0.83
CA PRO A 185 -11.08 18.31 0.14
C PRO A 185 -10.75 19.79 0.26
N ALA A 186 -10.36 20.24 1.45
CA ALA A 186 -9.99 21.62 1.68
C ALA A 186 -8.82 22.05 0.78
N GLY A 187 -8.93 23.22 0.16
CA GLY A 187 -7.91 23.78 -0.74
C GLY A 187 -8.15 23.48 -2.21
N VAL A 188 -9.12 22.62 -2.56
CA VAL A 188 -9.57 22.42 -3.95
C VAL A 188 -10.15 23.73 -4.52
N GLU A 189 -10.72 24.58 -3.67
CA GLU A 189 -11.28 25.88 -4.04
C GLU A 189 -10.21 26.87 -4.57
N ALA A 190 -8.93 26.62 -4.26
CA ALA A 190 -7.81 27.41 -4.76
C ALA A 190 -7.42 27.04 -6.20
N PHE A 191 -7.81 25.87 -6.70
CA PHE A 191 -7.50 25.42 -8.06
C PHE A 191 -8.58 25.87 -9.04
N ARG A 192 -8.26 26.88 -9.85
CA ARG A 192 -9.10 27.42 -10.91
C ARG A 192 -8.68 26.84 -12.26
N VAL A 193 -9.65 26.19 -12.90
CA VAL A 193 -9.51 25.65 -14.25
C VAL A 193 -9.12 26.77 -15.22
N GLY A 194 -8.00 26.60 -15.92
CA GLY A 194 -7.48 27.58 -16.88
C GLY A 194 -6.50 28.62 -16.31
N GLU A 195 -6.34 28.71 -14.99
CA GLU A 195 -5.31 29.56 -14.36
C GLU A 195 -4.18 28.72 -13.79
N ASN A 196 -4.49 27.92 -12.77
CA ASN A 196 -3.56 27.09 -12.01
C ASN A 196 -3.92 25.60 -12.06
N LEU A 197 -4.91 25.24 -12.87
CA LEU A 197 -5.19 23.87 -13.31
C LEU A 197 -5.23 23.84 -14.84
N ALA A 198 -4.36 23.02 -15.45
CA ALA A 198 -4.23 22.96 -16.90
C ALA A 198 -5.47 22.38 -17.58
N ILE A 199 -5.91 23.02 -18.68
CA ILE A 199 -6.98 22.55 -19.57
C ILE A 199 -6.40 21.87 -20.81
N THR A 200 -5.53 20.88 -20.62
CA THR A 200 -5.03 20.11 -21.76
C THR A 200 -6.08 19.06 -22.13
N PRO A 201 -6.51 18.94 -23.40
CA PRO A 201 -7.39 17.85 -23.82
C PRO A 201 -6.73 16.50 -23.53
N GLY A 202 -7.14 15.85 -22.44
CA GLY A 202 -6.63 14.55 -22.05
C GLY A 202 -7.17 13.47 -23.00
N LYS A 203 -6.29 12.74 -23.66
CA LYS A 203 -6.67 11.51 -24.35
C LYS A 203 -6.68 10.37 -23.33
N VAL A 204 -7.85 9.86 -22.98
CA VAL A 204 -7.97 8.66 -22.13
C VAL A 204 -7.40 7.48 -22.92
N VAL A 205 -6.19 7.05 -22.59
CA VAL A 205 -5.61 5.82 -23.14
C VAL A 205 -6.03 4.70 -22.20
N TYR A 206 -7.15 4.06 -22.51
CA TYR A 206 -7.50 2.78 -21.91
C TYR A 206 -6.45 1.76 -22.40
N ARG A 207 -5.65 1.20 -21.50
CA ARG A 207 -4.74 0.08 -21.78
C ARG A 207 -5.28 -1.16 -21.11
#